data_AF-A0A398BPP0-F1
#
_entry.id   AF-A0A398BPP0-F1
#
_cell.length_a   1.000
_cell.length_b   1.000
_cell.length_c   1.000
_cell.angle_alpha   90.00
_cell.angle_beta   90.00
_cell.angle_gamma   90.00
#
_symmetry.space_group_name_H-M   'P 1'
#
loop_
_entity.id
_entity.type
_entity.pdbx_description
1 polymer ?
#
loop_
_entity_poly.entity_id
_entity_poly.type
_entity_poly.pdbx_seq_one_letter_code
_entity_poly.pdbx_strand_id
1 'polypeptide(L)'
;MRRNLATRLRRRPQRGAPMATYDRLPPPLRRWLAEAILPWSAASALRLWRRTLAETGSEAAALDRLAAAESRLVARDAARIWGAGHPMAGDTRRPVAG
;
A
#
# COMPACT_ATOMS: atom_id res chain seq x y z
N MET A 1 -0.29 24.92 -26.39
CA MET A 1 -0.39 23.64 -27.14
C MET A 1 -1.80 23.08 -26.98
N ARG A 2 -2.50 22.89 -28.11
CA ARG A 2 -3.94 22.59 -28.21
C ARG A 2 -4.23 21.14 -27.82
N ARG A 3 -5.39 20.95 -27.18
CA ARG A 3 -5.88 19.74 -26.50
C ARG A 3 -6.39 18.73 -27.53
N ASN A 4 -5.61 17.68 -27.84
CA ASN A 4 -6.05 16.53 -28.66
C ASN A 4 -6.89 15.51 -27.86
N LEU A 5 -7.70 15.97 -26.92
CA LEU A 5 -8.59 15.11 -26.11
C LEU A 5 -10.03 15.50 -26.40
N ALA A 6 -10.57 15.02 -27.52
CA ALA A 6 -11.98 15.12 -27.86
C ALA A 6 -12.77 14.06 -27.06
N THR A 7 -12.88 14.27 -25.75
CA THR A 7 -13.69 13.41 -24.87
C THR A 7 -14.72 14.22 -24.11
N ARG A 8 -15.94 13.68 -24.00
CA ARG A 8 -17.02 14.25 -23.17
C ARG A 8 -16.89 13.85 -21.69
N LEU A 9 -15.95 12.97 -21.36
CA LEU A 9 -15.71 12.53 -19.99
C LEU A 9 -15.20 13.70 -19.15
N ARG A 10 -15.87 13.95 -18.02
CA ARG A 10 -15.41 14.95 -17.04
C ARG A 10 -14.05 14.51 -16.49
N ARG A 11 -13.05 15.40 -16.61
CA ARG A 11 -11.77 15.20 -15.94
C ARG A 11 -12.02 15.14 -14.44
N ARG A 12 -11.65 14.03 -13.80
CA ARG A 12 -11.62 13.95 -12.33
C ARG A 12 -10.59 14.97 -11.83
N PRO A 13 -10.96 15.91 -10.94
CA PRO A 13 -9.97 16.80 -10.35
C PRO A 13 -8.99 15.95 -9.53
N GLN A 14 -7.77 15.78 -10.05
CA GLN A 14 -6.66 15.23 -9.28
C GLN A 14 -6.25 16.30 -8.26
N ARG A 15 -6.51 16.04 -6.97
CA ARG A 15 -5.94 16.85 -5.89
C ARG A 15 -4.44 16.58 -5.85
N GLY A 16 -3.65 17.54 -6.30
CA GLY A 16 -2.18 17.48 -6.32
C GLY A 16 -1.58 16.81 -7.55
N ALA A 17 -0.27 16.58 -7.49
CA ALA A 17 0.52 15.93 -8.54
C ALA A 17 0.95 14.51 -8.07
N PRO A 18 0.09 13.49 -8.24
CA PRO A 18 0.34 12.15 -7.70
C PRO A 18 1.61 11.51 -8.27
N MET A 19 1.87 11.67 -9.58
CA MET A 19 3.12 11.22 -10.19
C MET A 19 4.33 11.97 -9.65
N ALA A 20 4.28 13.31 -9.55
CA ALA A 20 5.38 14.07 -8.96
C ALA A 20 5.65 13.69 -7.48
N THR A 21 4.65 13.22 -6.75
CA THR A 21 4.84 12.71 -5.38
C THR A 21 5.55 11.37 -5.39
N TYR A 22 5.17 10.49 -6.32
CA TYR A 22 5.79 9.18 -6.52
C TYR A 22 7.25 9.29 -6.99
N ASP A 23 7.51 10.19 -7.94
CA ASP A 23 8.85 10.40 -8.52
C ASP A 23 9.86 10.89 -7.47
N ARG A 24 9.38 11.62 -6.45
CA ARG A 24 10.18 12.15 -5.34
C ARG A 24 10.40 11.16 -4.19
N LEU A 25 9.87 9.94 -4.28
CA LEU A 25 10.07 8.94 -3.24
C LEU A 25 11.53 8.46 -3.20
N PRO A 26 12.05 8.11 -2.01
CA PRO A 26 13.31 7.39 -1.89
C PRO A 26 13.32 6.14 -2.78
N PRO A 27 14.42 5.83 -3.49
CA PRO A 27 14.47 4.67 -4.39
C PRO A 27 14.06 3.34 -3.76
N PRO A 28 14.45 3.00 -2.51
CA PRO A 28 14.03 1.76 -1.85
C PRO A 28 12.51 1.71 -1.65
N LEU A 29 11.92 2.81 -1.17
CA LEU A 29 10.47 2.93 -0.98
C LEU A 29 9.72 2.82 -2.32
N ARG A 30 10.26 3.42 -3.38
CA ARG A 30 9.66 3.37 -4.71
C ARG A 30 9.67 1.95 -5.27
N ARG A 31 10.77 1.21 -5.09
CA ARG A 31 10.86 -0.21 -5.48
C ARG A 31 9.83 -1.05 -4.73
N TRP A 32 9.76 -0.89 -3.42
CA TRP A 32 8.78 -1.60 -2.60
C TRP A 32 7.34 -1.33 -3.04
N LEU A 33 6.99 -0.07 -3.33
CA LEU A 33 5.65 0.29 -3.83
C LEU A 33 5.32 -0.31 -5.19
N ALA A 34 6.31 -0.56 -6.04
CA ALA A 34 6.10 -1.18 -7.34
C ALA A 34 5.78 -2.69 -7.23
N GLU A 35 6.18 -3.32 -6.13
CA GLU A 35 5.99 -4.75 -5.84
C GLU A 35 4.85 -5.01 -4.84
N ALA A 36 4.35 -3.96 -4.18
CA ALA A 36 3.29 -4.03 -3.19
C ALA A 36 1.98 -4.62 -3.76
N ILE A 37 1.31 -5.44 -2.97
CA ILE A 37 0.05 -6.11 -3.37
C ILE A 37 -1.10 -5.10 -3.43
N LEU A 38 -1.14 -4.16 -2.47
CA LEU A 38 -2.23 -3.20 -2.36
C LEU A 38 -1.95 -1.91 -3.15
N PRO A 39 -2.99 -1.23 -3.67
CA PRO A 39 -2.83 0.07 -4.33
C PRO A 39 -2.64 1.19 -3.30
N TRP A 40 -1.46 1.22 -2.67
CA TRP A 40 -1.08 2.23 -1.70
C TRP A 40 -0.97 3.63 -2.34
N SER A 41 -1.35 4.66 -1.58
CA SER A 41 -1.01 6.03 -1.96
C SER A 41 0.47 6.32 -1.65
N ALA A 42 1.18 7.00 -2.55
CA ALA A 42 2.58 7.42 -2.31
C ALA A 42 2.73 8.22 -1.00
N ALA A 43 1.74 9.03 -0.65
CA ALA A 43 1.75 9.85 0.55
C ALA A 43 1.62 9.03 1.85
N SER A 44 0.80 7.98 1.87
CA SER A 44 0.67 7.11 3.06
C SER A 44 1.93 6.28 3.28
N ALA A 45 2.49 5.71 2.21
CA ALA A 45 3.73 4.94 2.28
C ALA A 45 4.91 5.81 2.74
N LEU A 46 5.07 7.02 2.18
CA LEU A 46 6.12 7.96 2.59
C LEU A 46 6.01 8.38 4.06
N ARG A 47 4.78 8.51 4.58
CA ARG A 47 4.54 8.86 5.98
C ARG A 47 5.02 7.76 6.91
N LEU A 48 4.68 6.51 6.62
CA LEU A 48 5.10 5.36 7.42
C LEU A 48 6.63 5.14 7.33
N TRP A 49 7.19 5.29 6.13
CA TRP A 49 8.63 5.24 5.89
C TRP A 49 9.38 6.25 6.75
N ARG A 50 9.03 7.54 6.66
CA ARG A 50 9.68 8.62 7.42
C ARG A 50 9.56 8.42 8.91
N ARG A 51 8.38 8.01 9.38
CA ARG A 51 8.17 7.72 10.80
C ARG A 51 9.10 6.60 11.28
N THR A 52 9.21 5.52 10.52
CA THR A 52 10.04 4.39 10.91
C THR A 52 11.53 4.72 10.84
N LEU A 53 11.96 5.50 9.85
CA LEU A 53 13.33 6.01 9.80
C LEU A 53 13.65 6.92 10.98
N ALA A 54 12.73 7.80 11.38
CA ALA A 54 12.93 8.64 12.56
C ALA A 54 13.02 7.82 13.86
N GLU A 55 12.29 6.71 13.95
CA GLU A 55 12.28 5.83 15.12
C GLU A 55 13.48 4.86 15.16
N THR A 56 14.00 4.42 14.01
CA THR A 56 14.97 3.30 13.94
C THR A 56 16.27 3.62 13.23
N GLY A 57 16.32 4.69 12.42
CA GLY A 57 17.44 5.01 11.54
C GLY A 57 17.70 4.01 10.41
N SER A 58 16.86 2.97 10.26
CA SER A 58 17.11 1.84 9.35
C SER A 58 16.10 1.77 8.21
N GLU A 59 16.58 1.78 6.97
CA GLU A 59 15.76 1.58 5.77
C GLU A 59 15.12 0.19 5.74
N ALA A 60 15.85 -0.84 6.18
CA ALA A 60 15.32 -2.20 6.26
C ALA A 60 14.13 -2.28 7.21
N ALA A 61 14.24 -1.67 8.40
CA ALA A 61 13.14 -1.61 9.36
C ALA A 61 11.92 -0.86 8.81
N ALA A 62 12.14 0.17 7.98
CA ALA A 62 11.07 0.90 7.31
C ALA A 62 10.34 0.02 6.27
N LEU A 63 11.07 -0.77 5.48
CA LEU A 63 10.50 -1.75 4.55
C LEU A 63 9.71 -2.84 5.28
N ASP A 64 10.26 -3.42 6.34
CA ASP A 64 9.60 -4.45 7.14
C ASP A 64 8.29 -3.94 7.73
N ARG A 65 8.29 -2.70 8.22
CA ARG A 65 7.07 -2.09 8.77
C ARG A 65 6.00 -1.83 7.69
N LEU A 66 6.41 -1.47 6.48
CA LEU A 66 5.51 -1.33 5.33
C LEU A 66 4.89 -2.68 4.95
N ALA A 67 5.72 -3.73 4.85
CA ALA A 67 5.26 -5.10 4.57
C ALA A 67 4.29 -5.61 5.64
N ALA A 68 4.60 -5.38 6.93
CA ALA A 68 3.72 -5.74 8.03
C ALA A 68 2.39 -4.98 7.98
N ALA A 69 2.39 -3.71 7.59
CA ALA A 69 1.17 -2.93 7.43
C ALA A 69 0.31 -3.44 6.26
N GLU A 70 0.93 -3.82 5.14
CA GLU A 70 0.24 -4.44 4.01
C GLU A 70 -0.39 -5.78 4.40
N SER A 71 0.37 -6.67 5.04
CA SER A 71 -0.12 -7.97 5.49
C SER A 71 -1.37 -7.83 6.38
N ARG A 72 -1.37 -6.87 7.32
CA ARG A 72 -2.54 -6.61 8.19
C ARG A 72 -3.76 -6.14 7.40
N LEU A 73 -3.57 -5.29 6.40
CA LEU A 73 -4.66 -4.79 5.56
C LEU A 73 -5.23 -5.92 4.69
N VAL A 74 -4.35 -6.71 4.08
CA VAL A 74 -4.75 -7.89 3.28
C VAL A 74 -5.50 -8.89 4.16
N ALA A 75 -5.04 -9.18 5.37
CA ALA A 75 -5.73 -10.09 6.27
C ALA A 75 -7.12 -9.59 6.67
N ARG A 76 -7.23 -8.29 6.99
CA ARG A 76 -8.53 -7.68 7.31
C ARG A 76 -9.50 -7.75 6.13
N ASP A 77 -9.02 -7.45 4.93
CA ASP A 77 -9.87 -7.43 3.74
C ASP A 77 -10.23 -8.87 3.30
N ALA A 78 -9.30 -9.82 3.43
CA ALA A 78 -9.55 -11.24 3.19
C ALA A 78 -10.61 -11.80 4.15
N ALA A 79 -10.51 -11.50 5.45
CA ALA A 79 -11.50 -11.89 6.44
C ALA A 79 -12.88 -11.32 6.12
N ARG A 80 -12.93 -10.08 5.62
CA ARG A 80 -14.18 -9.39 5.27
C ARG A 80 -14.82 -9.92 3.99
N ILE A 81 -14.02 -10.23 2.97
CA ILE A 81 -14.50 -10.59 1.63
C ILE A 81 -14.78 -12.10 1.54
N TRP A 82 -13.87 -12.92 2.05
CA TRP A 82 -13.89 -14.38 1.90
C TRP A 82 -14.15 -15.13 3.21
N GLY A 83 -14.24 -14.42 4.34
CA GLY A 83 -14.47 -15.00 5.66
C GLY A 83 -13.17 -15.35 6.40
N ALA A 84 -13.30 -15.60 7.71
CA ALA A 84 -12.17 -15.84 8.61
C ALA A 84 -11.35 -17.12 8.29
N GLY A 85 -11.92 -18.08 7.56
CA GLY A 85 -11.24 -19.30 7.16
C GLY A 85 -10.33 -19.17 5.93
N HIS A 86 -10.28 -18.00 5.29
CA HIS A 86 -9.39 -17.79 4.13
C HIS A 86 -7.93 -17.79 4.58
N PRO A 87 -6.98 -18.44 3.86
CA PRO A 87 -5.57 -18.53 4.29
C PRO A 87 -4.90 -17.17 4.55
N MET A 88 -5.33 -16.13 3.82
CA MET A 88 -4.82 -14.77 4.03
C MET A 88 -5.49 -14.03 5.19
N ALA A 89 -6.67 -14.44 5.66
CA ALA A 89 -7.34 -13.84 6.81
C ALA A 89 -6.64 -14.18 8.14
N GLY A 90 -5.70 -15.12 8.12
CA GLY A 90 -5.12 -15.73 9.30
C GLY A 90 -5.84 -17.04 9.60
N ASP A 91 -5.07 -18.08 9.85
CA ASP A 91 -5.60 -19.43 10.05
C ASP A 91 -6.40 -19.54 11.35
N THR A 92 -7.74 -19.44 11.27
CA THR A 92 -8.60 -20.02 12.31
C THR A 92 -8.72 -21.53 12.05
N ARG A 93 -7.63 -22.28 12.19
CA ARG A 93 -7.72 -23.74 12.29
C ARG A 93 -8.46 -24.05 13.59
N ARG A 94 -9.78 -24.24 13.48
CA ARG A 94 -10.62 -24.89 14.47
C ARG A 94 -9.97 -26.25 14.77
N PRO A 95 -9.60 -26.58 16.03
CA PRO A 95 -9.09 -27.91 16.33
C PRO A 95 -10.19 -28.89 15.95
N VAL A 96 -9.84 -29.86 15.10
CA VAL A 96 -10.68 -31.04 14.88
C VAL A 96 -10.67 -31.78 16.21
N ALA A 97 -11.80 -31.76 16.91
CA ALA A 97 -11.98 -32.62 18.08
C ALA A 97 -12.00 -34.07 17.55
N GLY A 98 -10.99 -34.84 17.96
CA GLY A 98 -10.99 -36.30 17.81
C GLY A 98 -11.93 -36.95 18.81
#